data_AF-A0A3A4R5Q1-F1
#
_entry.id   AF-A0A3A4R5Q1-F1
#
_cell.length_a   1.000
_cell.length_b   1.000
_cell.length_c   1.000
_cell.angle_alpha   90.00
_cell.angle_beta   90.00
_cell.angle_gamma   90.00
#
_symmetry.space_group_name_H-M   'P 1'
#
loop_
_entity.id
_entity.type
_entity.pdbx_description
1 polymer ?
#
loop_
_entity_poly.entity_id
_entity_poly.type
_entity_poly.pdbx_seq_one_letter_code
_entity_poly.pdbx_strand_id
1 'polypeptide(L)'
;FPFMRRYSETHLQKRPHLRGKDIEITRKACEKFKTIPVSIMNFLEGTRFTAEKHSKQQSPYANLLKPRAGGIAFVLAAMGEQLHRILDVTIVYPQGTKSFWAFLCGKVSEIKVRVQSFPIHKEIIGDYSQDMEFRELFQNWLNTFWAEKDRCINALLH
;
A
#
# COMPACT_ATOMS: atom_id res chain seq x y z
N PHE A 1 12.69 -9.63 -3.67
CA PHE A 1 11.92 -8.62 -4.42
C PHE A 1 12.77 -7.35 -4.52
N PRO A 2 12.81 -6.61 -5.66
CA PRO A 2 13.47 -5.32 -5.66
C PRO A 2 12.78 -4.43 -4.61
N PHE A 3 13.51 -4.08 -3.56
CA PHE A 3 13.03 -3.04 -2.65
C PHE A 3 12.99 -1.76 -3.46
N MET A 4 11.79 -1.29 -3.84
CA MET A 4 11.62 0.04 -4.40
C MET A 4 12.16 1.02 -3.36
N ARG A 5 13.35 1.57 -3.62
CA ARG A 5 13.98 2.52 -2.72
C ARG A 5 13.19 3.82 -2.84
N ARG A 6 12.74 4.34 -1.70
CA ARG A 6 12.15 5.67 -1.65
C ARG A 6 13.27 6.68 -1.49
N TYR A 7 13.52 7.46 -2.53
CA TYR A 7 14.19 8.74 -2.37
C TYR A 7 13.19 9.74 -1.78
N SER A 8 13.56 10.42 -0.69
CA SER A 8 12.75 11.50 -0.12
C SER A 8 12.63 12.65 -1.13
N GLU A 9 11.57 13.44 -1.02
CA GLU A 9 11.34 14.61 -1.88
C GLU A 9 12.53 15.58 -1.83
N THR A 10 13.11 15.75 -0.64
CA THR A 10 14.36 16.49 -0.41
C THR A 10 15.58 15.86 -1.09
N HIS A 11 15.64 14.54 -1.22
CA HIS A 11 16.71 13.84 -1.95
C HIS A 11 16.56 13.99 -3.46
N LEU A 12 15.32 13.95 -3.98
CA LEU A 12 15.02 14.07 -5.40
C LEU A 12 15.25 15.50 -5.91
N GLN A 13 15.00 16.51 -5.08
CA GLN A 13 15.34 17.90 -5.40
C GLN A 13 16.87 18.11 -5.51
N LYS A 14 17.65 17.46 -4.64
CA LYS A 14 19.13 17.54 -4.67
C LYS A 14 19.76 16.70 -5.79
N ARG A 15 19.06 15.68 -6.29
CA ARG A 15 19.53 14.78 -7.35
C ARG A 15 18.40 14.48 -8.35
N PRO A 16 18.03 15.45 -9.20
CA PRO A 16 16.93 15.31 -10.14
C PRO A 16 17.16 14.18 -11.17
N HIS A 17 18.42 13.81 -11.44
CA HIS A 17 18.78 12.69 -12.32
C HIS A 17 18.49 11.29 -11.74
N LEU A 18 18.14 11.18 -10.44
CA LEU A 18 17.68 9.93 -9.82
C LEU A 18 16.16 9.73 -9.96
N ARG A 19 15.43 10.80 -10.33
CA ARG A 19 14.00 10.73 -10.65
C ARG A 19 13.86 9.86 -11.91
N GLY A 20 13.21 8.70 -11.80
CA GLY A 20 12.98 7.78 -12.92
C GLY A 20 13.97 6.61 -13.05
N LYS A 21 15.18 6.68 -12.47
CA LYS A 21 16.13 5.54 -12.52
C LYS A 21 15.62 4.30 -11.76
N ASP A 22 14.95 4.51 -10.63
CA ASP A 22 14.31 3.41 -9.89
C ASP A 22 13.13 2.81 -10.66
N ILE A 23 12.42 3.61 -11.46
CA ILE A 23 11.33 3.14 -12.31
C ILE A 23 11.86 2.21 -13.39
N GLU A 24 12.97 2.56 -14.05
CA GLU A 24 13.55 1.74 -15.11
C GLU A 24 14.17 0.44 -14.58
N ILE A 25 14.86 0.50 -13.44
CA ILE A 25 15.39 -0.70 -12.77
C ILE A 25 14.24 -1.61 -12.32
N THR A 26 13.17 -1.03 -11.76
CA THR A 26 12.02 -1.81 -11.34
C THR A 26 11.29 -2.39 -12.54
N ARG A 27 11.15 -1.66 -13.65
CA ARG A 27 10.58 -2.16 -14.90
C ARG A 27 11.37 -3.35 -15.45
N LYS A 28 12.70 -3.26 -15.52
CA LYS A 28 13.56 -4.39 -15.96
C LYS A 28 13.45 -5.61 -15.05
N ALA A 29 13.29 -5.40 -13.75
CA ALA A 29 13.01 -6.49 -12.82
C ALA A 29 11.61 -7.09 -13.06
N CYS A 30 10.58 -6.25 -13.25
CA CYS A 30 9.22 -6.65 -13.56
C CYS A 30 9.10 -7.45 -14.86
N GLU A 31 9.86 -7.13 -15.91
CA GLU A 31 9.88 -7.91 -17.16
C GLU A 31 10.27 -9.38 -16.93
N LYS A 32 11.27 -9.64 -16.06
CA LYS A 32 11.66 -11.01 -15.69
C LYS A 32 10.60 -11.74 -14.87
N PHE A 33 9.70 -11.00 -14.21
CA PHE A 33 8.65 -11.55 -13.36
C PHE A 33 7.35 -11.87 -14.11
N LYS A 34 7.23 -11.49 -15.39
CA LYS A 34 6.04 -11.81 -16.21
C LYS A 34 5.88 -13.31 -16.47
N THR A 35 6.97 -14.08 -16.40
CA THR A 35 6.99 -15.51 -16.74
C THR A 35 7.02 -16.44 -15.54
N ILE A 36 7.04 -15.91 -14.32
CA ILE A 36 7.06 -16.71 -13.08
C ILE A 36 5.98 -16.23 -12.11
N PRO A 37 5.36 -17.12 -11.31
CA PRO A 37 4.42 -16.71 -10.27
C PRO A 37 5.10 -15.79 -9.26
N VAL A 38 4.56 -14.58 -9.08
CA VAL A 38 5.07 -13.61 -8.12
C VAL A 38 3.98 -13.03 -7.22
N SER A 39 4.37 -12.66 -6.02
CA SER A 39 3.54 -11.89 -5.10
C SER A 39 4.24 -10.59 -4.73
N ILE A 40 3.48 -9.49 -4.75
CA ILE A 40 3.97 -8.14 -4.51
C ILE A 40 3.29 -7.61 -3.27
N MET A 41 4.08 -7.34 -2.22
CA MET A 41 3.57 -6.72 -1.01
C MET A 41 3.67 -5.21 -1.10
N ASN A 42 2.57 -4.52 -0.78
CA ASN A 42 2.53 -3.08 -0.75
C ASN A 42 1.94 -2.57 0.57
N PHE A 43 2.65 -1.63 1.20
CA PHE A 43 2.22 -0.95 2.42
C PHE A 43 1.77 0.46 2.04
N LEU A 44 0.47 0.62 1.83
CA LEU A 44 -0.12 1.84 1.28
C LEU A 44 0.09 3.09 2.15
N GLU A 45 0.05 2.96 3.47
CA GLU A 45 0.39 4.08 4.39
C GLU A 45 1.86 4.48 4.29
N GLY A 46 2.70 3.55 3.86
CA GLY A 46 4.11 3.75 3.61
C GLY A 46 4.97 3.91 4.87
N THR A 47 4.38 3.97 6.06
CA THR A 47 5.07 3.97 7.36
C THR A 47 4.19 3.29 8.40
N ARG A 48 4.75 2.98 9.57
CA ARG A 48 3.97 2.53 10.72
C ARG A 48 3.06 3.66 11.22
N PHE A 49 1.80 3.31 11.50
CA PHE A 49 0.82 4.17 12.15
C PHE A 49 1.32 4.66 13.51
N THR A 50 1.12 5.94 13.79
CA THR A 50 1.19 6.54 15.14
C THR A 50 0.10 7.60 15.26
N ALA A 51 -0.44 7.79 16.47
CA ALA A 51 -1.46 8.82 16.71
C ALA A 51 -0.97 10.23 16.31
N GLU A 52 0.33 10.51 16.52
CA GLU A 52 0.95 11.76 16.09
C GLU A 52 0.88 11.96 14.57
N LYS A 53 1.26 10.94 13.77
CA LYS A 53 1.19 11.03 12.29
C LYS A 53 -0.24 11.15 11.81
N HIS A 54 -1.15 10.42 12.47
CA HIS A 54 -2.57 10.42 12.14
C HIS A 54 -3.19 11.81 12.33
N SER A 55 -2.91 12.44 13.48
CA SER A 55 -3.33 13.81 13.79
C SER A 55 -2.66 14.83 12.84
N LYS A 56 -1.34 14.74 12.65
CA LYS A 56 -0.58 15.67 11.82
C LYS A 56 -1.04 15.72 10.36
N GLN A 57 -1.43 14.59 9.77
CA GLN A 57 -1.92 14.56 8.40
C GLN A 57 -3.42 14.84 8.29
N GLN A 58 -4.14 14.93 9.42
CA GLN A 58 -5.60 15.01 9.49
C GLN A 58 -6.24 13.89 8.66
N SER A 59 -5.98 12.63 9.05
CA SER A 59 -6.55 11.49 8.34
C SER A 59 -8.08 11.52 8.44
N PRO A 60 -8.83 11.33 7.34
CA PRO A 60 -10.28 11.21 7.40
C PRO A 60 -10.74 9.83 7.91
N TYR A 61 -9.81 8.88 8.04
CA TYR A 61 -10.05 7.50 8.46
C TYR A 61 -9.77 7.36 9.96
N ALA A 62 -10.57 6.60 10.70
CA ALA A 62 -10.42 6.50 12.16
C ALA A 62 -9.14 5.72 12.56
N ASN A 63 -8.82 4.66 11.83
CA ASN A 63 -7.82 3.67 12.19
C ASN A 63 -6.60 3.63 11.25
N LEU A 64 -6.62 4.42 10.17
CA LEU A 64 -5.61 4.36 9.10
C LEU A 64 -4.98 5.71 8.82
N LEU A 65 -3.71 5.71 8.39
CA LEU A 65 -3.12 6.90 7.77
C LEU A 65 -3.65 7.11 6.33
N LYS A 66 -3.39 8.28 5.73
CA LYS A 66 -3.76 8.53 4.32
C LYS A 66 -2.97 7.59 3.39
N PRO A 67 -3.62 6.93 2.41
CA PRO A 67 -2.94 6.01 1.52
C PRO A 67 -2.04 6.76 0.52
N ARG A 68 -0.93 6.13 0.13
CA ARG A 68 -0.01 6.64 -0.88
C ARG A 68 -0.17 5.85 -2.18
N ALA A 69 -0.86 6.45 -3.15
CA ALA A 69 -1.19 5.82 -4.43
C ALA A 69 0.02 5.41 -5.29
N GLY A 70 1.11 6.18 -5.26
CA GLY A 70 2.20 6.02 -6.25
C GLY A 70 2.81 4.62 -6.32
N GLY A 71 2.95 3.93 -5.18
CA GLY A 71 3.55 2.58 -5.17
C GLY A 71 2.64 1.52 -5.80
N ILE A 72 1.34 1.55 -5.49
CA ILE A 72 0.38 0.59 -6.05
C ILE A 72 0.10 0.89 -7.52
N ALA A 73 -0.05 2.17 -7.87
CA ALA A 73 -0.27 2.59 -9.23
C ALA A 73 0.89 2.17 -10.14
N PHE A 74 2.13 2.32 -9.67
CA PHE A 74 3.31 1.88 -10.41
C PHE A 74 3.30 0.36 -10.67
N VAL A 75 3.01 -0.43 -9.64
CA VAL A 75 2.94 -1.90 -9.77
C VAL A 75 1.83 -2.32 -10.74
N LEU A 76 0.66 -1.71 -10.64
CA LEU A 76 -0.48 -2.02 -11.53
C LEU A 76 -0.21 -1.58 -12.97
N ALA A 77 0.42 -0.42 -13.19
CA ALA A 77 0.81 0.00 -14.53
C ALA A 77 1.86 -0.93 -15.17
N ALA A 78 2.79 -1.46 -14.38
CA ALA A 78 3.87 -2.30 -14.88
C ALA A 78 3.48 -3.79 -15.03
N MET A 79 2.60 -4.28 -14.15
CA MET A 79 2.32 -5.72 -13.99
C MET A 79 0.83 -6.07 -13.87
N GLY A 80 -0.08 -5.10 -13.99
CA GLY A 80 -1.51 -5.32 -13.75
C GLY A 80 -2.14 -6.39 -14.63
N GLU A 81 -1.63 -6.59 -15.86
CA GLU A 81 -2.11 -7.63 -16.77
C GLU A 81 -1.64 -9.04 -16.38
N GLN A 82 -0.53 -9.17 -15.64
CA GLN A 82 0.04 -10.45 -15.20
C GLN A 82 -0.39 -10.80 -13.77
N LEU A 83 -0.88 -9.83 -13.01
CA LEU A 83 -1.40 -10.03 -11.67
C LEU A 83 -2.84 -10.52 -11.74
N HIS A 84 -3.13 -11.59 -11.02
CA HIS A 84 -4.46 -12.20 -11.03
C HIS A 84 -5.45 -11.48 -10.11
N ARG A 85 -5.00 -11.16 -8.89
CA ARG A 85 -5.84 -10.62 -7.81
C ARG A 85 -5.05 -9.75 -6.86
N ILE A 86 -5.74 -8.81 -6.21
CA ILE A 86 -5.23 -8.04 -5.07
C ILE A 86 -5.69 -8.76 -3.80
N LEU A 87 -4.74 -9.03 -2.89
CA LEU A 87 -5.06 -9.51 -1.55
C LEU A 87 -5.00 -8.34 -0.57
N ASP A 88 -6.16 -7.96 -0.05
CA ASP A 88 -6.26 -7.06 1.08
C ASP A 88 -6.06 -7.83 2.37
N VAL A 89 -4.93 -7.60 3.03
CA VAL A 89 -4.61 -8.22 4.31
C VAL A 89 -4.69 -7.17 5.41
N THR A 90 -5.48 -7.46 6.43
CA THR A 90 -5.70 -6.59 7.58
C THR A 90 -5.47 -7.41 8.85
N ILE A 91 -4.54 -6.95 9.68
CA ILE A 91 -4.20 -7.57 10.96
C ILE A 91 -4.53 -6.56 12.05
N VAL A 92 -5.46 -6.91 12.94
CA VAL A 92 -5.94 -6.07 14.03
C VAL A 92 -5.55 -6.70 15.36
N TYR A 93 -5.11 -5.85 16.29
CA TYR A 93 -4.83 -6.21 17.68
C TYR A 93 -5.87 -5.50 18.55
N PRO A 94 -7.01 -6.13 18.89
CA PRO A 94 -8.10 -5.46 19.61
C PRO A 94 -7.67 -4.86 20.96
N GLN A 95 -6.71 -5.49 21.63
CA GLN A 95 -6.15 -5.00 22.90
C GLN A 95 -4.94 -4.06 22.74
N GLY A 96 -4.76 -3.51 21.54
CA GLY A 96 -3.65 -2.66 21.16
C GLY A 96 -2.38 -3.43 20.84
N THR A 97 -1.44 -2.72 20.21
CA THR A 97 -0.13 -3.29 19.88
C THR A 97 0.72 -3.46 21.14
N LYS A 98 1.42 -4.59 21.23
CA LYS A 98 2.36 -4.89 22.32
C LYS A 98 3.77 -5.05 21.76
N SER A 99 4.77 -5.03 22.64
CA SER A 99 6.14 -5.31 22.23
C SER A 99 6.29 -6.76 21.79
N PHE A 100 7.31 -7.03 20.98
CA PHE A 100 7.64 -8.40 20.56
C PHE A 100 7.86 -9.33 21.76
N TRP A 101 8.53 -8.84 22.81
CA TRP A 101 8.72 -9.60 24.05
C TRP A 101 7.39 -9.90 24.75
N ALA A 102 6.47 -8.93 24.82
CA ALA A 102 5.13 -9.16 25.38
C ALA A 102 4.36 -10.22 24.57
N PHE A 103 4.50 -10.24 23.24
CA PHE A 103 3.95 -11.30 22.41
C PHE A 103 4.53 -12.68 22.77
N LEU A 104 5.86 -12.81 22.86
CA LEU A 104 6.51 -14.07 23.24
C LEU A 104 6.13 -14.55 24.65
N CYS A 105 5.88 -13.63 25.58
CA CYS A 105 5.41 -13.94 26.93
C CYS A 105 3.90 -14.24 27.02
N GLY A 106 3.18 -14.36 25.90
CA GLY A 106 1.74 -14.65 25.89
C GLY A 106 0.86 -13.49 26.35
N LYS A 107 1.36 -12.24 26.37
CA LYS A 107 0.60 -11.03 26.75
C LYS A 107 -0.22 -10.43 25.61
N VAL A 108 -0.30 -11.14 24.48
CA VAL A 108 -1.22 -10.84 23.37
C VAL A 108 -2.24 -11.97 23.35
N SER A 109 -3.46 -11.64 23.73
CA SER A 109 -4.58 -12.58 23.92
C SER A 109 -5.36 -12.83 22.63
N GLU A 110 -5.42 -11.84 21.74
CA GLU A 110 -6.22 -11.90 20.52
C GLU A 110 -5.54 -11.14 19.37
N ILE A 111 -5.52 -11.78 18.20
CA ILE A 111 -5.15 -11.17 16.93
C ILE A 111 -6.21 -11.57 15.92
N LYS A 112 -6.90 -10.58 15.34
CA LYS A 112 -7.89 -10.80 14.29
C LYS A 112 -7.25 -10.55 12.93
N VAL A 113 -7.29 -11.53 12.04
CA VAL A 113 -6.75 -11.43 10.68
C VAL A 113 -7.89 -11.54 9.68
N ARG A 114 -7.99 -10.54 8.81
CA ARG A 114 -8.95 -10.52 7.69
C ARG A 114 -8.17 -10.49 6.39
N VAL A 115 -8.51 -11.41 5.49
CA VAL A 115 -7.97 -11.46 4.14
C VAL A 115 -9.13 -11.41 3.16
N GLN A 116 -9.10 -10.43 2.26
CA GLN A 116 -10.07 -10.30 1.18
C GLN A 116 -9.36 -10.33 -0.17
N SER A 117 -10.01 -10.92 -1.17
CA SER A 117 -9.42 -11.08 -2.49
C SER A 117 -10.24 -10.36 -3.53
N PHE A 118 -9.65 -9.37 -4.19
CA PHE A 118 -10.29 -8.53 -5.19
C PHE A 118 -9.74 -8.86 -6.57
N PRO A 119 -10.58 -8.93 -7.62
CA PRO A 119 -10.10 -8.99 -8.99
C PRO A 119 -9.41 -7.67 -9.36
N ILE A 120 -8.43 -7.74 -10.26
CA ILE A 120 -7.83 -6.54 -10.85
C ILE A 120 -8.67 -6.14 -12.07
N HIS A 121 -9.37 -5.02 -11.96
CA HIS A 121 -10.14 -4.46 -13.07
C HIS A 121 -9.22 -3.63 -13.99
N LYS A 122 -9.54 -3.57 -15.28
CA LYS A 122 -8.76 -2.76 -16.23
C LYS A 122 -8.79 -1.27 -15.89
N GLU A 123 -9.85 -0.80 -15.24
CA GLU A 123 -10.05 0.59 -14.81
C GLU A 123 -9.00 1.09 -13.81
N ILE A 124 -8.28 0.18 -13.13
CA ILE A 124 -7.22 0.54 -12.17
C ILE A 124 -5.81 0.31 -12.73
N ILE A 125 -5.71 0.02 -14.04
CA ILE A 125 -4.46 -0.15 -14.78
C ILE A 125 -4.33 1.03 -15.76
N GLY A 126 -3.32 1.88 -15.57
CA GLY A 126 -3.14 3.06 -16.41
C GLY A 126 -1.95 3.92 -15.97
N ASP A 127 -1.68 5.00 -16.70
CA ASP A 127 -0.54 5.90 -16.42
C ASP A 127 -0.89 6.96 -15.37
N TYR A 128 -0.71 6.62 -14.10
CA TYR A 128 -0.92 7.54 -12.98
C TYR A 128 -0.03 8.80 -13.01
N SER A 129 1.04 8.82 -13.80
CA SER A 129 2.02 9.90 -13.82
C SER A 129 1.73 10.97 -14.88
N GLN A 130 1.25 10.56 -16.05
CA GLN A 130 1.01 11.45 -17.19
C GLN A 130 -0.48 11.68 -17.48
N ASP A 131 -1.37 10.78 -17.04
CA ASP A 131 -2.81 10.87 -17.28
C ASP A 131 -3.52 11.42 -16.03
N MET A 132 -4.03 12.65 -16.15
CA MET A 132 -4.72 13.35 -15.07
C MET A 132 -6.10 12.74 -14.76
N GLU A 133 -6.85 12.36 -15.79
CA GLU A 133 -8.19 11.77 -15.62
C GLU A 133 -8.08 10.40 -14.95
N PHE A 134 -7.15 9.56 -15.42
CA PHE A 134 -6.86 8.28 -14.78
C PHE A 134 -6.38 8.46 -13.34
N ARG A 135 -5.54 9.46 -13.07
CA ARG A 135 -5.06 9.73 -11.71
C ARG A 135 -6.20 10.05 -10.75
N GLU A 136 -7.19 10.84 -11.15
CA GLU A 136 -8.36 11.15 -10.33
C GLU A 136 -9.23 9.91 -10.10
N LEU A 137 -9.53 9.15 -11.16
CA LEU A 137 -10.25 7.88 -11.08
C LEU A 137 -9.57 6.90 -10.11
N PHE A 138 -8.26 6.73 -10.24
CA PHE A 138 -7.47 5.85 -9.39
C PHE A 138 -7.45 6.31 -7.93
N GLN A 139 -7.34 7.62 -7.68
CA GLN A 139 -7.39 8.16 -6.33
C GLN A 139 -8.77 7.94 -5.69
N ASN A 140 -9.85 8.13 -6.44
CA ASN A 140 -11.20 7.88 -5.97
C ASN A 140 -11.38 6.39 -5.61
N TRP A 141 -11.00 5.49 -6.51
CA TRP A 141 -11.00 4.05 -6.24
C TRP A 141 -10.21 3.69 -4.98
N LEU A 142 -8.99 4.22 -4.83
CA LEU A 142 -8.13 3.94 -3.69
C LEU A 142 -8.74 4.48 -2.39
N ASN A 143 -9.33 5.67 -2.42
CA ASN A 143 -9.97 6.27 -1.24
C ASN A 143 -11.21 5.49 -0.81
N THR A 144 -12.04 5.04 -1.75
CA THR A 144 -13.17 4.14 -1.46
C THR A 144 -12.68 2.83 -0.87
N PHE A 145 -11.71 2.17 -1.49
CA PHE A 145 -11.10 0.96 -0.94
C PHE A 145 -10.59 1.17 0.50
N TRP A 146 -9.98 2.32 0.76
CA TRP A 146 -9.42 2.65 2.06
C TRP A 146 -10.49 2.96 3.13
N ALA A 147 -11.59 3.63 2.75
CA ALA A 147 -12.73 3.85 3.62
C ALA A 147 -13.41 2.52 4.02
N GLU A 148 -13.55 1.60 3.08
CA GLU A 148 -14.09 0.26 3.31
C GLU A 148 -13.20 -0.51 4.29
N LYS A 149 -11.88 -0.45 4.10
CA LYS A 149 -10.91 -1.07 4.99
C LYS A 149 -10.97 -0.49 6.41
N ASP A 150 -11.09 0.84 6.54
CA ASP A 150 -11.24 1.50 7.84
C ASP A 150 -12.49 1.04 8.60
N ARG A 151 -13.63 0.96 7.89
CA ARG A 151 -14.88 0.40 8.45
C ARG A 151 -14.72 -1.04 8.91
N CYS A 152 -14.04 -1.87 8.10
CA CYS A 152 -13.78 -3.26 8.46
C CYS A 152 -12.86 -3.37 9.68
N ILE A 153 -11.84 -2.52 9.81
CA ILE A 153 -10.98 -2.48 11.00
C ILE A 153 -11.80 -2.12 12.23
N ASN A 154 -12.66 -1.10 12.13
CA ASN A 154 -13.52 -0.69 13.23
C ASN A 154 -14.42 -1.86 13.71
N ALA A 155 -15.00 -2.61 12.78
CA ALA A 155 -15.81 -3.78 13.12
C ALA A 155 -15.01 -4.94 13.73
N LEU A 156 -13.70 -5.04 13.47
CA LEU A 156 -12.82 -6.03 14.07
C LEU A 156 -12.31 -5.60 15.46
N LEU A 157 -12.24 -4.30 15.75
CA LEU A 157 -11.83 -3.80 17.05
C LEU A 157 -12.87 -4.04 18.14
N HIS A 158 -14.15 -4.14 17.74
CA HIS A 158 -15.27 -4.50 18.61
C HIS A 158 -15.62 -6.00 18.49
#